data_AF-A0AA88HD12-F1
#
_entry.id   AF-A0AA88HD12-F1
#
_cell.length_a   1.000
_cell.length_b   1.000
_cell.length_c   1.000
_cell.angle_alpha   90.00
_cell.angle_beta   90.00
_cell.angle_gamma   90.00
#
_symmetry.space_group_name_H-M   'P 1'
#
loop_
_entity.id
_entity.type
_entity.pdbx_description
1 polymer ?
#
loop_
_entity_poly.entity_id
_entity_poly.type
_entity_poly.pdbx_seq_one_letter_code
_entity_poly.pdbx_strand_id
1 'polypeptide(L)'
;MYAIVYRLKHFHHYIHGWKLTVTIDHRPLETILSKPLHQAPTRLQRMMIQTQPYDLEVIYSPGSNIPVADALLRLHLPDTDFQMQRDIKAYVEFATANSRKSIN
;
A
#
# COMPACT_ATOMS: atom_id res chain seq x y z
N MET A 1 -1.70 5.38 4.09
CA MET A 1 -0.61 6.14 3.41
C MET A 1 -0.02 5.37 2.24
N TYR A 2 0.39 4.10 2.43
CA TYR A 2 1.04 3.32 1.37
C TYR A 2 0.18 3.17 0.12
N ALA A 3 -1.09 2.81 0.29
CA ALA A 3 -2.04 2.73 -0.81
C ALA A 3 -2.13 4.03 -1.62
N ILE A 4 -2.14 5.19 -0.95
CA ILE A 4 -2.19 6.50 -1.59
C ILE A 4 -0.96 6.70 -2.48
N VAL A 5 0.23 6.57 -1.90
CA VAL A 5 1.50 6.73 -2.65
C VAL A 5 1.58 5.77 -3.83
N TYR A 6 1.20 4.51 -3.64
CA TYR A 6 1.21 3.51 -4.69
C TYR A 6 0.28 3.89 -5.85
N ARG A 7 -0.97 4.28 -5.53
CA ARG A 7 -1.96 4.69 -6.54
C ARG A 7 -1.55 5.97 -7.27
N LEU A 8 -1.00 6.96 -6.57
CA LEU A 8 -0.52 8.20 -7.18
C LEU A 8 0.58 7.93 -8.21
N LYS A 9 1.53 7.05 -7.89
CA LYS A 9 2.60 6.65 -8.82
C LYS A 9 2.05 5.85 -10.00
N HIS A 10 1.12 4.93 -9.73
CA HIS A 10 0.53 4.08 -10.77
C HIS A 10 -0.26 4.89 -11.80
N PHE A 11 -1.02 5.89 -11.35
CA PHE A 11 -1.84 6.75 -12.21
C PHE A 11 -1.18 8.08 -12.56
N HIS A 12 0.14 8.22 -12.39
CA HIS A 12 0.86 9.47 -12.55
C HIS A 12 0.50 10.21 -13.84
N HIS A 13 0.50 9.51 -14.98
CA HIS A 13 0.19 10.10 -16.29
C HIS A 13 -1.24 10.65 -16.42
N TYR A 14 -2.18 10.18 -15.59
CA TYR A 14 -3.58 10.59 -15.65
C TYR A 14 -3.92 11.71 -14.67
N ILE A 15 -3.24 11.75 -13.51
CA ILE A 15 -3.61 12.64 -12.41
C ILE A 15 -2.65 13.82 -12.22
N HIS A 16 -1.47 13.77 -12.86
CA HIS A 16 -0.47 14.81 -12.68
C HIS A 16 -0.99 16.17 -13.19
N GLY A 17 -0.84 17.22 -12.37
CA GLY A 17 -1.33 18.57 -12.67
C GLY A 17 -2.82 18.80 -12.39
N TRP A 18 -3.55 17.79 -11.92
CA TRP A 18 -4.98 17.90 -11.59
C TRP A 18 -5.20 17.91 -10.08
N LYS A 19 -6.25 18.60 -9.64
CA LYS A 19 -6.74 18.54 -8.25
C LYS A 19 -7.37 17.18 -7.99
N LEU A 20 -6.87 16.49 -6.98
CA LEU A 20 -7.29 15.15 -6.63
C LEU A 20 -7.80 15.12 -5.18
N THR A 21 -9.01 14.62 -4.98
CA THR A 21 -9.55 14.32 -3.64
C THR A 21 -9.48 12.82 -3.39
N VAL A 22 -8.79 12.42 -2.33
CA VAL A 22 -8.68 11.02 -1.89
C VAL A 22 -9.46 10.83 -0.61
N THR A 23 -10.53 10.04 -0.71
CA THR A 23 -11.31 9.64 0.46
C THR A 23 -10.71 8.41 1.12
N ILE A 24 -10.50 8.45 2.44
CA ILE A 24 -9.95 7.35 3.23
C ILE A 24 -10.89 6.95 4.36
N ASP A 25 -10.88 5.68 4.71
CA ASP A 25 -11.60 5.10 5.86
C ASP A 25 -10.82 5.15 7.17
N HIS A 26 -9.62 5.74 7.16
CA HIS A 26 -8.69 5.72 8.29
C HIS A 26 -8.41 7.11 8.87
N ARG A 27 -9.20 7.48 9.89
CA ARG A 27 -9.14 8.80 10.56
C ARG A 27 -7.76 9.24 11.05
N PRO A 28 -6.92 8.38 11.68
CA PRO A 28 -5.60 8.82 12.13
C PRO A 28 -4.68 9.27 10.99
N LEU A 29 -4.91 8.78 9.77
CA LEU A 29 -4.08 9.14 8.62
C LEU A 29 -4.39 10.56 8.12
N GLU A 30 -5.65 10.98 8.19
CA GLU A 30 -6.06 12.36 7.93
C GLU A 30 -5.32 13.31 8.89
N THR A 31 -5.27 12.96 10.18
CA THR A 31 -4.55 13.75 11.20
C THR A 31 -3.03 13.75 10.99
N ILE A 32 -2.44 12.68 10.47
CA ILE A 32 -0.99 12.63 10.19
C ILE A 32 -0.63 13.53 9.01
N LEU A 33 -1.50 13.58 7.99
CA LEU A 33 -1.26 14.36 6.79
C LEU A 33 -1.42 15.87 7.01
N SER A 34 -2.24 16.27 7.99
CA SER A 34 -2.37 17.68 8.39
C SER A 34 -1.23 18.17 9.28
N LYS A 35 -0.42 17.27 9.85
CA LYS A 35 0.74 17.64 10.66
C LYS A 35 1.92 18.08 9.79
N PRO A 36 2.75 19.00 10.30
CA PRO A 36 3.97 19.37 9.60
C PRO A 36 4.93 18.17 9.52
N LEU A 37 5.67 18.08 8.41
CA LEU A 37 6.54 16.93 8.08
C LEU A 37 7.45 16.50 9.25
N HIS A 38 8.08 17.45 9.95
CA HIS A 38 9.03 17.15 11.02
C HIS A 38 8.42 16.39 12.21
N GLN A 39 7.10 16.42 12.39
CA GLN A 39 6.41 15.71 13.49
C GLN A 39 5.97 14.30 13.10
N ALA A 40 6.03 13.94 11.81
CA ALA A 40 5.70 12.60 11.37
C ALA A 40 6.89 11.65 11.58
N PRO A 41 6.66 10.35 11.83
CA PRO A 41 7.71 9.34 11.81
C PRO A 41 8.45 9.31 10.46
N THR A 42 9.75 9.02 10.45
CA THR A 42 10.62 9.04 9.25
C THR A 42 10.03 8.29 8.06
N ARG A 43 9.40 7.12 8.29
CA ARG A 43 8.75 6.35 7.23
C ARG A 43 7.60 7.13 6.57
N LEU A 44 6.78 7.79 7.37
CA LEU A 44 5.64 8.58 6.89
C LEU A 44 6.12 9.89 6.25
N GLN A 45 7.17 10.53 6.76
CA GLN A 45 7.80 11.69 6.12
C GLN A 45 8.20 11.40 4.68
N ARG A 46 8.90 10.28 4.44
CA ARG A 46 9.30 9.85 3.08
C ARG A 46 8.10 9.69 2.16
N MET A 47 7.00 9.15 2.69
CA MET A 47 5.77 8.94 1.93
C MET A 47 5.05 10.27 1.64
N MET A 48 5.02 11.20 2.59
CA MET A 48 4.47 12.55 2.41
C MET A 48 5.25 13.34 1.36
N ILE A 49 6.58 13.23 1.35
CA ILE A 49 7.41 13.85 0.30
C ILE A 49 7.05 13.29 -1.08
N GLN A 50 6.81 11.98 -1.18
CA GLN A 50 6.42 11.35 -2.44
C GLN A 50 5.03 11.79 -2.94
N THR A 51 4.17 12.36 -2.08
CA THR A 51 2.88 12.91 -2.49
C THR A 51 2.94 14.39 -2.89
N GLN A 52 4.01 15.12 -2.55
CA GLN A 52 4.15 16.55 -2.85
C GLN A 52 4.01 16.96 -4.33
N PRO A 53 4.38 16.13 -5.32
CA PRO A 53 4.17 16.49 -6.74
C PRO A 53 2.70 16.52 -7.20
N TYR A 54 1.75 16.15 -6.34
CA TYR A 54 0.33 16.05 -6.67
C TYR A 54 -0.48 17.05 -5.83
N ASP A 55 -1.45 17.73 -6.44
CA ASP A 55 -2.42 18.59 -5.75
C ASP A 55 -3.49 17.71 -5.09
N LEU A 56 -3.14 17.18 -3.90
CA LEU A 56 -3.87 16.14 -3.19
C LEU A 56 -4.59 16.70 -1.96
N GLU A 57 -5.90 16.50 -1.90
CA GLU A 57 -6.73 16.69 -0.70
C GLU A 57 -7.13 15.32 -0.14
N VAL A 58 -6.91 15.09 1.17
CA VAL A 58 -7.27 13.82 1.82
C VAL A 58 -8.39 14.05 2.82
N ILE A 59 -9.50 13.33 2.65
CA ILE A 59 -10.71 13.48 3.46
C ILE A 59 -11.07 12.13 4.09
N TYR A 60 -11.36 12.13 5.38
CA TYR A 60 -11.91 10.95 6.04
C TYR A 60 -13.41 10.75 5.73
N SER A 61 -13.79 9.53 5.38
CA SER A 61 -15.18 9.08 5.35
C SER A 61 -15.27 7.64 5.87
N PRO A 62 -16.27 7.30 6.71
CA PRO A 62 -16.45 5.92 7.19
C PRO A 62 -16.49 4.91 6.04
N GLY A 63 -15.91 3.71 6.23
CA GLY A 63 -15.90 2.66 5.21
C GLY A 63 -17.30 2.30 4.69
N SER A 64 -18.34 2.42 5.53
CA SER A 64 -19.75 2.24 5.13
C SER A 64 -20.20 3.17 4.00
N ASN A 65 -19.58 4.34 3.87
CA ASN A 65 -19.87 5.34 2.84
C ASN A 65 -19.01 5.15 1.57
N ILE A 66 -18.07 4.19 1.57
CA ILE A 66 -17.18 3.91 0.44
C ILE A 66 -17.25 2.41 0.07
N PRO A 67 -18.45 1.86 -0.21
CA PRO A 67 -18.65 0.41 -0.33
C PRO A 67 -17.85 -0.19 -1.49
N VAL A 68 -17.65 0.55 -2.58
CA VAL A 68 -16.87 0.07 -3.74
C VAL A 68 -15.39 -0.08 -3.38
N ALA A 69 -14.79 0.93 -2.75
CA ALA A 69 -13.38 0.86 -2.38
C ALA A 69 -13.16 -0.20 -1.29
N ASP A 70 -14.04 -0.24 -0.28
CA ASP A 70 -14.00 -1.25 0.78
C ASP A 70 -14.13 -2.67 0.21
N ALA A 71 -15.06 -2.90 -0.72
CA ALA A 71 -15.21 -4.19 -1.40
C ALA A 71 -13.97 -4.56 -2.23
N LEU A 72 -13.42 -3.64 -3.02
CA LEU A 72 -12.21 -3.88 -3.82
C LEU A 72 -10.97 -4.15 -2.96
N LEU A 73 -10.88 -3.53 -1.77
CA LEU A 73 -9.81 -3.79 -0.82
C LEU A 73 -9.98 -5.12 -0.08
N ARG A 74 -11.22 -5.57 0.13
CA ARG A 74 -11.54 -6.86 0.77
C ARG A 74 -11.53 -8.03 -0.20
N LEU A 75 -11.70 -7.79 -1.50
CA LEU A 75 -11.55 -8.81 -2.55
C LEU A 75 -10.09 -9.26 -2.61
N HIS A 76 -9.78 -10.28 -1.81
CA HIS A 76 -8.60 -11.11 -2.03
C HIS A 76 -8.94 -12.01 -3.20
N LEU A 77 -8.26 -11.85 -4.34
CA LEU A 77 -8.31 -12.87 -5.39
C LEU A 77 -7.67 -14.12 -4.80
N PRO A 78 -8.40 -15.23 -4.65
CA PRO A 78 -7.87 -16.41 -3.97
C PRO A 78 -6.67 -17.02 -4.70
N ASP A 79 -6.40 -16.68 -5.97
CA ASP A 79 -5.49 -17.48 -6.79
C ASP A 79 -4.02 -17.06 -6.75
N THR A 80 -3.69 -15.83 -6.34
CA THR A 80 -2.30 -15.36 -6.35
C THR A 80 -1.52 -15.80 -5.11
N ASP A 81 -2.18 -15.84 -3.95
CA ASP A 81 -1.55 -16.25 -2.69
C ASP A 81 -1.21 -17.74 -2.68
N PHE A 82 -2.04 -18.61 -3.27
CA PHE A 82 -1.74 -20.04 -3.35
C PHE A 82 -0.52 -20.31 -4.23
N GLN A 83 -0.38 -19.63 -5.37
CA GLN A 83 0.78 -19.83 -6.23
C GLN A 83 2.06 -19.34 -5.56
N MET A 84 2.04 -18.14 -4.98
CA MET A 84 3.21 -17.58 -4.29
C MET A 84 3.59 -18.42 -3.06
N GLN A 85 2.62 -18.91 -2.30
CA GLN A 85 2.87 -19.82 -1.17
C GLN A 85 3.43 -21.17 -1.63
N ARG A 86 2.94 -21.72 -2.76
CA ARG A 86 3.49 -22.94 -3.37
C ARG A 86 4.94 -22.74 -3.79
N ASP A 87 5.25 -21.64 -4.46
CA ASP A 87 6.59 -21.34 -4.96
C ASP A 87 7.58 -21.12 -3.81
N ILE A 88 7.17 -20.40 -2.76
CA ILE A 88 7.97 -20.22 -1.54
C ILE A 88 8.21 -21.57 -0.85
N LYS A 89 7.18 -22.41 -0.72
CA LYS A 89 7.30 -23.73 -0.09
C LYS A 89 8.25 -24.64 -0.87
N ALA A 90 8.11 -24.70 -2.19
CA ALA A 90 8.98 -25.48 -3.07
C ALA A 90 10.45 -25.03 -2.97
N TYR A 91 10.69 -23.72 -2.87
CA TYR A 91 12.04 -23.17 -2.72
C TYR A 91 12.68 -23.54 -1.37
N VAL A 92 11.92 -23.45 -0.27
CA VAL A 92 12.40 -23.84 1.07
C VAL A 92 12.69 -25.34 1.16
N GLU A 93 11.85 -26.18 0.56
CA GLU A 93 12.05 -27.63 0.50
C GLU A 93 13.29 -27.99 -0.33
N PHE A 94 13.51 -27.32 -1.47
CA PHE A 94 14.74 -27.48 -2.26
C PHE A 94 16.00 -27.09 -1.48
N ALA A 95 15.99 -25.93 -0.81
CA ALA A 95 17.12 -25.46 -0.03
C ALA A 95 17.47 -26.38 1.15
N THR A 96 16.45 -26.89 1.86
CA THR A 96 16.63 -27.82 2.98
C THR A 96 17.09 -29.21 2.54
N ALA A 97 16.64 -29.70 1.37
CA ALA A 97 17.11 -30.96 0.80
C ALA A 97 18.57 -30.88 0.34
N ASN A 98 19.01 -29.76 -0.25
CA ASN A 98 20.39 -29.55 -0.66
C ASN A 98 21.34 -29.32 0.52
N SER A 99 20.88 -28.68 1.59
CA SER A 99 21.67 -28.50 2.82
C SER A 99 21.98 -29.84 3.51
N ARG A 100 21.09 -30.84 3.45
CA ARG A 100 21.30 -32.18 4.02
C ARG A 100 22.28 -33.07 3.23
N LYS A 101 22.52 -32.78 1.95
CA LYS A 101 23.48 -33.55 1.12
C LYS A 101 24.94 -33.13 1.30
N SER A 102 25.22 -32.02 2.00
CA SER A 102 26.57 -31.50 2.21
C SER A 102 27.24 -31.96 3.52
N ILE A 103 26.56 -32.79 4.33
CA ILE A 103 27.03 -33.22 5.67
C ILE A 103 27.39 -34.72 5.71
N ASN A 104 27.34 -35.43 4.58
CA ASN A 104 27.84 -36.80 4.45
C ASN A 104 29.00 -36.89 3.46
#